data_AF-A0A8H5HTD9-F1
#
_entry.id   AF-A0A8H5HTD9-F1
#
_cell.length_a   1.000
_cell.length_b   1.000
_cell.length_c   1.000
_cell.angle_alpha   90.00
_cell.angle_beta   90.00
_cell.angle_gamma   90.00
#
_symmetry.space_group_name_H-M   'P 1'
#
loop_
_entity.id
_entity.type
_entity.pdbx_description
1 polymer ?
#
loop_
_entity_poly.entity_id
_entity_poly.type
_entity_poly.pdbx_seq_one_letter_code
_entity_poly.pdbx_strand_id
1 'polypeptide(L)'
;MKTERQCPHPHGCIRQARKLLATLPPKWNPCSRLPEDYQNIDYAPGIFTKAEGWSKPDLKVTTTGELSEIFRIFTDGDSKPSNDLPKLEPPTWDPDENITVATDGSCNNNGEQNAKAGAGVFISEGHPDNRAIRLPNYLKNSNQTGELVGSQIAAITINPKLTLGLETDSMHVINTLKNAKKIEDEGYENTPNGELVRSVIASFRGRKTPMYVKWVKGHAGHERNEGADKMAREALEKNKVSFINLNPPNTLKITGAKLSKLTQSKAYKAIMNIKEKEKNKNSRRRTEISIMRVQNCVEDRFGYIPTQDRIWASIRNKDHDRKIRDFLWKVAHDAYWTGTHWLRASMPQTLQERAICKGCDEIEDMEHILTKCEMPGQRLLWELAEQLWKKKKSSFEWGKPAIGDIIGGGMARIYGKKKDKPHPGQNRLWKIIITETAYLIWTLRCKRVIEYEGARALPESEIQSSWIKMINNRLDLDCRMTRPSCGSKMISKRLVIATWQGTLHKEDSLPRDWTTIHGVLVGITGENNEGVG
;
A
#
# COMPACT_ATOMS: atom_id res chain seq x y z
N MET A 1 40.84 -35.67 41.54
CA MET A 1 40.43 -37.01 41.05
C MET A 1 40.39 -37.01 39.51
N LYS A 2 41.49 -37.36 38.85
CA LYS A 2 41.50 -37.80 37.44
C LYS A 2 42.00 -39.25 37.46
N THR A 3 41.08 -40.17 37.70
CA THR A 3 41.34 -41.61 37.57
C THR A 3 41.18 -42.01 36.11
N GLU A 4 42.27 -42.52 35.57
CA GLU A 4 42.38 -43.53 34.52
C GLU A 4 41.09 -43.94 33.81
N ARG A 5 40.91 -43.46 32.58
CA ARG A 5 40.22 -44.23 31.54
C ARG A 5 41.20 -44.44 30.39
N GLN A 6 42.14 -45.38 30.56
CA GLN A 6 42.89 -45.89 29.42
C GLN A 6 41.94 -46.79 28.63
N CYS A 7 41.39 -46.27 27.54
CA CYS A 7 40.60 -47.09 26.63
C CYS A 7 41.48 -48.25 26.13
N PRO A 8 41.09 -49.53 26.28
CA PRO A 8 41.91 -50.67 25.85
C PRO A 8 42.03 -50.76 24.32
N HIS A 9 41.15 -50.08 23.57
CA HIS A 9 41.14 -50.06 22.10
C HIS A 9 40.87 -48.66 21.53
N PRO A 10 41.77 -47.68 21.76
CA PRO A 10 41.51 -46.28 21.40
C PRO A 10 41.32 -46.11 19.88
N HIS A 11 42.07 -46.85 19.07
CA HIS A 11 41.91 -46.88 17.62
C HIS A 11 40.55 -47.47 17.19
N GLY A 12 40.06 -48.49 17.91
CA GLY A 12 38.74 -49.08 17.69
C GLY A 12 37.62 -48.06 17.96
N CYS A 13 37.71 -47.34 19.07
CA CYS A 13 36.78 -46.26 19.42
C CYS A 13 36.81 -45.12 18.38
N ILE A 14 37.99 -44.67 17.93
CA ILE A 14 38.12 -43.64 16.89
C ILE A 14 37.46 -44.09 15.58
N ARG A 15 37.72 -45.33 15.14
CA ARG A 15 37.12 -45.88 13.92
C ARG A 15 35.60 -45.98 14.02
N GLN A 16 35.07 -46.40 15.18
CA GLN A 16 33.64 -46.45 15.40
C GLN A 16 33.01 -45.05 15.45
N ALA A 17 33.66 -44.09 16.11
CA ALA A 17 33.24 -42.69 16.11
C ALA A 17 33.22 -42.12 14.69
N ARG A 18 34.25 -42.37 13.87
CA ARG A 18 34.26 -41.95 12.45
C ARG A 18 33.11 -42.56 11.65
N LYS A 19 32.81 -43.85 11.86
CA LYS A 19 31.64 -44.50 11.23
C LYS A 19 30.33 -43.81 11.63
N LEU A 20 30.16 -43.48 12.91
CA LEU A 20 28.97 -42.77 13.41
C LEU A 20 28.90 -41.33 12.87
N LEU A 21 30.01 -40.59 12.83
CA LEU A 21 30.03 -39.24 12.26
C LEU A 21 29.74 -39.26 10.75
N ALA A 22 30.16 -40.29 10.03
CA ALA A 22 29.88 -40.46 8.61
C ALA A 22 28.39 -40.73 8.30
N THR A 23 27.56 -41.10 9.30
CA THR A 23 26.10 -41.20 9.11
C THR A 23 25.38 -39.87 9.28
N LEU A 24 26.04 -38.86 9.86
CA LEU A 24 25.47 -37.54 10.03
C LEU A 24 25.41 -36.81 8.67
N PRO A 25 24.29 -36.14 8.35
CA PRO A 25 24.24 -35.28 7.18
C PRO A 25 25.29 -34.16 7.24
N PRO A 26 25.74 -33.61 6.09
CA PRO A 26 26.83 -32.64 6.05
C PRO A 26 26.66 -31.45 7.00
N LYS A 27 25.43 -30.94 7.14
CA LYS A 27 25.11 -29.82 8.04
C LYS A 27 25.37 -30.11 9.53
N TRP A 28 25.26 -31.37 9.93
CA TRP A 28 25.39 -31.81 11.33
C TRP A 28 26.71 -32.53 11.58
N ASN A 29 27.52 -32.72 10.53
CA ASN A 29 28.76 -33.46 10.62
C ASN A 29 29.92 -32.50 10.92
N PRO A 30 30.52 -32.54 12.13
CA PRO A 30 31.62 -31.66 12.52
C PRO A 30 32.92 -31.90 11.73
N CYS A 31 33.01 -33.00 10.97
CA CYS A 31 34.12 -33.25 10.06
C CYS A 31 33.94 -32.59 8.68
N SER A 32 32.77 -32.02 8.39
CA SER A 32 32.55 -31.25 7.17
C SER A 32 33.11 -29.84 7.35
N ARG A 33 33.53 -29.21 6.24
CA ARG A 33 33.86 -27.79 6.23
C ARG A 33 32.56 -26.98 6.29
N LEU A 34 32.36 -26.23 7.37
CA LEU A 34 31.13 -25.51 7.67
C LEU A 34 31.24 -24.03 7.25
N PRO A 35 30.11 -23.31 7.06
CA PRO A 35 30.12 -21.90 6.69
C PRO A 35 30.96 -21.00 7.59
N GLU A 36 31.02 -21.28 8.88
CA GLU A 36 31.85 -20.55 9.83
C GLU A 36 33.36 -20.65 9.54
N ASP A 37 33.83 -21.74 8.92
CA ASP A 37 35.24 -21.96 8.61
C ASP A 37 35.75 -21.03 7.50
N TYR A 38 34.86 -20.49 6.66
CA TYR A 38 35.24 -19.65 5.52
C TYR A 38 34.53 -18.29 5.47
N GLN A 39 33.44 -18.08 6.23
CA GLN A 39 32.79 -16.78 6.37
C GLN A 39 33.34 -15.92 7.52
N ASN A 40 34.09 -16.51 8.46
CA ASN A 40 34.78 -15.78 9.53
C ASN A 40 36.19 -15.32 9.15
N ILE A 41 36.62 -15.60 7.92
CA ILE A 41 37.91 -15.13 7.40
C ILE A 41 37.76 -13.66 7.01
N ASP A 42 38.58 -12.80 7.61
CA ASP A 42 38.77 -11.44 7.14
C ASP A 42 39.72 -11.46 5.93
N TYR A 43 39.15 -11.29 4.74
CA TYR A 43 39.91 -11.19 3.50
C TYR A 43 40.78 -9.93 3.49
N ALA A 44 41.91 -9.99 2.76
CA ALA A 44 42.77 -8.84 2.54
C ALA A 44 41.97 -7.64 1.98
N PRO A 45 42.31 -6.40 2.37
CA PRO A 45 41.57 -5.21 1.97
C PRO A 45 41.67 -4.96 0.45
N GLY A 46 40.59 -5.19 -0.28
CA GLY A 46 40.42 -4.83 -1.69
C GLY A 46 39.91 -3.40 -1.91
N ILE A 47 39.64 -3.02 -3.17
CA ILE A 47 39.28 -1.65 -3.56
C ILE A 47 38.14 -1.03 -2.75
N PHE A 48 37.08 -1.79 -2.45
CA PHE A 48 35.90 -1.30 -1.72
C PHE A 48 36.15 -1.07 -0.23
N THR A 49 37.14 -1.75 0.37
CA THR A 49 37.50 -1.51 1.77
C THR A 49 38.33 -0.23 1.95
N LYS A 50 39.04 0.18 0.89
CA LYS A 50 39.89 1.38 0.88
C LYS A 50 39.13 2.64 0.45
N ALA A 51 38.08 2.49 -0.35
CA ALA A 51 37.31 3.59 -0.91
C ALA A 51 36.19 4.08 0.03
N GLU A 52 35.98 5.39 0.09
CA GLU A 52 34.94 6.01 0.92
C GLU A 52 33.51 5.69 0.46
N GLY A 53 32.61 5.52 1.44
CA GLY A 53 31.16 5.36 1.25
C GLY A 53 30.69 3.92 1.03
N TRP A 54 31.60 2.95 0.92
CA TRP A 54 31.27 1.53 0.81
C TRP A 54 31.09 0.89 2.19
N SER A 55 30.11 0.02 2.31
CA SER A 55 29.86 -0.77 3.53
C SER A 55 29.66 -2.23 3.20
N LYS A 56 30.19 -3.13 4.03
CA LYS A 56 30.04 -4.58 3.90
C LYS A 56 28.83 -5.04 4.74
N PRO A 57 27.73 -5.52 4.13
CA PRO A 57 26.61 -6.06 4.90
C PRO A 57 26.98 -7.38 5.59
N ASP A 58 26.36 -7.67 6.74
CA ASP A 58 26.50 -8.98 7.40
C ASP A 58 25.62 -10.03 6.69
N LEU A 59 26.28 -10.82 5.83
CA LEU A 59 25.66 -11.87 5.01
C LEU A 59 26.02 -13.28 5.49
N LYS A 60 26.46 -13.43 6.75
CA LYS A 60 26.74 -14.75 7.33
C LYS A 60 25.45 -15.58 7.44
N VAL A 61 25.57 -16.89 7.20
CA VAL A 61 24.44 -17.83 7.32
C VAL A 61 24.45 -18.62 8.62
N THR A 62 25.54 -18.54 9.39
CA THR A 62 25.68 -19.22 10.68
C THR A 62 24.91 -18.48 11.77
N THR A 63 24.16 -19.23 12.58
CA THR A 63 23.52 -18.73 13.80
C THR A 63 24.39 -19.11 15.00
N THR A 64 24.72 -18.14 15.85
CA THR A 64 25.50 -18.32 17.07
C THR A 64 24.68 -17.94 18.30
N GLY A 65 25.04 -18.48 19.47
CA GLY A 65 24.41 -18.17 20.75
C GLY A 65 23.75 -19.39 21.40
N GLU A 66 22.75 -19.13 22.24
CA GLU A 66 22.01 -20.16 22.97
C GLU A 66 20.96 -20.87 22.11
N LEU A 67 20.41 -21.98 22.62
CA LEU A 67 19.31 -22.72 21.98
C LEU A 67 18.06 -21.84 21.74
N SER A 68 17.85 -20.81 22.56
CA SER A 68 16.78 -19.83 22.36
C SER A 68 16.89 -19.07 21.02
N GLU A 69 18.10 -18.99 20.44
CA GLU A 69 18.36 -18.31 19.17
C GLU A 69 18.04 -19.16 17.93
N ILE A 70 17.63 -20.42 18.08
CA ILE A 70 17.24 -21.28 16.94
C ILE A 70 15.72 -21.49 16.82
N PHE A 71 14.95 -21.29 17.88
CA PHE A 71 13.52 -21.53 17.86
C PHE A 71 12.78 -20.43 17.08
N ARG A 72 12.04 -20.83 16.05
CA ARG A 72 11.22 -19.94 15.21
C ARG A 72 9.77 -20.40 15.20
N ILE A 73 8.85 -19.45 15.16
CA ILE A 73 7.40 -19.69 15.04
C ILE A 73 6.85 -18.94 13.83
N PHE A 74 5.62 -19.25 13.40
CA PHE A 74 5.05 -18.78 12.12
C PHE A 74 5.85 -19.22 10.89
N THR A 75 6.53 -20.37 10.99
CA THR A 75 7.25 -20.96 9.85
C THR A 75 6.28 -21.41 8.76
N ASP A 76 6.75 -21.40 7.53
CA ASP A 76 6.02 -21.95 6.39
C ASP A 76 6.00 -23.49 6.48
N GLY A 77 4.82 -24.09 6.61
CA GLY A 77 4.66 -25.55 6.75
C GLY A 77 5.20 -26.34 5.55
N ASP A 78 5.35 -25.70 4.39
CA ASP A 78 5.89 -26.32 3.19
C ASP A 78 7.43 -26.29 3.13
N SER A 79 8.08 -25.52 4.01
CA SER A 79 9.53 -25.40 4.05
C SER A 79 10.16 -26.57 4.80
N LYS A 80 10.56 -27.60 4.05
CA LYS A 80 11.30 -28.74 4.62
C LYS A 80 12.69 -28.29 5.09
N PRO A 81 13.10 -28.57 6.34
CA PRO A 81 14.45 -28.30 6.80
C PRO A 81 15.47 -29.00 5.90
N SER A 82 16.48 -28.25 5.45
CA SER A 82 17.60 -28.82 4.70
C SER A 82 18.64 -29.41 5.65
N ASN A 83 19.04 -30.65 5.37
CA ASN A 83 20.19 -31.33 5.97
C ASN A 83 21.49 -31.10 5.17
N ASP A 84 21.39 -30.45 4.01
CA ASP A 84 22.52 -30.09 3.17
C ASP A 84 23.13 -28.74 3.59
N LEU A 85 24.43 -28.59 3.32
CA LEU A 85 25.14 -27.31 3.45
C LEU A 85 24.88 -26.42 2.23
N PRO A 86 24.77 -25.09 2.41
CA PRO A 86 24.74 -24.18 1.29
C PRO A 86 26.13 -24.15 0.62
N LYS A 87 26.18 -24.17 -0.71
CA LYS A 87 27.42 -24.17 -1.49
C LYS A 87 28.04 -22.76 -1.56
N LEU A 88 28.54 -22.26 -0.43
CA LEU A 88 29.02 -20.88 -0.27
C LEU A 88 30.54 -20.75 -0.14
N GLU A 89 31.27 -21.87 -0.14
CA GLU A 89 32.72 -21.82 -0.07
C GLU A 89 33.27 -21.00 -1.24
N PRO A 90 34.07 -19.95 -0.97
CA PRO A 90 34.64 -19.11 -2.00
C PRO A 90 35.57 -19.95 -2.89
N PRO A 91 35.50 -19.82 -4.22
CA PRO A 91 36.60 -20.29 -5.05
C PRO A 91 37.88 -19.50 -4.71
N THR A 92 39.04 -19.94 -5.17
CA THR A 92 40.20 -19.03 -5.23
C THR A 92 39.80 -17.81 -6.06
N TRP A 93 39.86 -16.63 -5.46
CA TRP A 93 39.43 -15.37 -6.06
C TRP A 93 40.37 -14.25 -5.63
N ASP A 94 40.58 -13.29 -6.52
CA ASP A 94 41.46 -12.14 -6.27
C ASP A 94 40.65 -10.98 -5.66
N PRO A 95 40.99 -10.49 -4.45
CA PRO A 95 40.43 -9.26 -3.85
C PRO A 95 40.35 -8.04 -4.77
N ASP A 96 41.26 -7.95 -5.75
CA ASP A 96 41.31 -6.85 -6.70
C ASP A 96 40.46 -7.12 -7.96
N GLU A 97 40.02 -8.36 -8.21
CA GLU A 97 39.00 -8.68 -9.23
C GLU A 97 37.60 -8.31 -8.72
N ASN A 98 37.13 -7.15 -9.16
CA ASN A 98 35.89 -6.55 -8.69
C ASN A 98 35.03 -6.02 -9.84
N ILE A 99 33.76 -5.81 -9.54
CA ILE A 99 32.82 -5.18 -10.45
C ILE A 99 31.86 -4.27 -9.69
N THR A 100 31.68 -3.06 -10.20
CA THR A 100 30.73 -2.09 -9.67
C THR A 100 29.49 -2.06 -10.54
N VAL A 101 28.33 -2.25 -9.92
CA VAL A 101 27.03 -2.33 -10.60
C VAL A 101 26.09 -1.35 -9.91
N ALA A 102 25.42 -0.51 -10.70
CA ALA A 102 24.35 0.35 -10.22
C ALA A 102 22.98 -0.30 -10.46
N THR A 103 22.06 -0.09 -9.53
CA THR A 103 20.68 -0.57 -9.65
C THR A 103 19.68 0.51 -9.25
N ASP A 104 18.58 0.57 -10.00
CA ASP A 104 17.49 1.52 -9.78
C ASP A 104 16.13 0.89 -10.13
N GLY A 105 15.04 1.48 -9.65
CA GLY A 105 13.67 1.10 -9.91
C GLY A 105 12.81 2.27 -10.38
N SER A 106 12.02 2.05 -11.43
CA SER A 106 11.10 3.04 -11.97
C SER A 106 9.67 2.50 -11.94
N CYS A 107 8.68 3.37 -11.72
CA CYS A 107 7.27 2.97 -11.72
C CYS A 107 6.36 4.09 -12.21
N ASN A 108 5.55 3.77 -13.22
CA ASN A 108 4.42 4.59 -13.63
C ASN A 108 3.21 4.28 -12.76
N ASN A 109 2.42 5.31 -12.42
CA ASN A 109 1.24 5.20 -11.53
C ASN A 109 1.57 4.54 -10.18
N ASN A 110 2.72 4.87 -9.60
CA ASN A 110 3.18 4.27 -8.35
C ASN A 110 2.14 4.43 -7.22
N GLY A 111 1.75 3.31 -6.60
CA GLY A 111 0.74 3.27 -5.54
C GLY A 111 -0.72 3.17 -6.04
N GLU A 112 -0.93 2.99 -7.35
CA GLU A 112 -2.21 2.69 -7.97
C GLU A 112 -2.34 1.22 -8.37
N GLN A 113 -3.55 0.77 -8.70
CA GLN A 113 -3.83 -0.60 -9.13
C GLN A 113 -3.21 -0.91 -10.50
N ASN A 114 -3.15 0.07 -11.39
CA ASN A 114 -2.54 -0.04 -12.72
C ASN A 114 -1.07 0.36 -12.74
N ALA A 115 -0.40 0.30 -11.58
CA ALA A 115 1.03 0.58 -11.46
C ALA A 115 1.85 -0.35 -12.35
N LYS A 116 2.86 0.22 -13.01
CA LYS A 116 3.76 -0.49 -13.92
C LYS A 116 5.18 -0.21 -13.49
N ALA A 117 5.91 -1.21 -13.03
CA ALA A 117 7.27 -1.05 -12.51
C ALA A 117 8.33 -1.76 -13.36
N GLY A 118 9.54 -1.22 -13.32
CA GLY A 118 10.74 -1.70 -13.98
C GLY A 118 11.94 -1.60 -13.06
N ALA A 119 12.94 -2.43 -13.29
CA ALA A 119 14.22 -2.41 -12.60
C ALA A 119 15.36 -2.34 -13.60
N GLY A 120 16.41 -1.58 -13.25
CA GLY A 120 17.63 -1.45 -14.03
C GLY A 120 18.82 -2.04 -13.30
N VAL A 121 19.70 -2.70 -14.05
CA VAL A 121 21.03 -3.16 -13.61
C VAL A 121 22.03 -2.66 -14.64
N PHE A 122 22.96 -1.80 -14.23
CA PHE A 122 23.86 -1.11 -15.15
C PHE A 122 25.31 -1.10 -14.64
N ILE A 123 26.26 -1.28 -15.55
CA ILE A 123 27.70 -1.42 -15.24
C ILE A 123 28.49 -0.35 -15.98
N SER A 124 28.37 -0.36 -17.30
CA SER A 124 28.90 0.63 -18.25
C SER A 124 28.12 0.51 -19.56
N GLU A 125 28.23 1.49 -20.44
CA GLU A 125 27.57 1.43 -21.76
C GLU A 125 27.99 0.17 -22.52
N GLY A 126 27.02 -0.52 -23.14
CA GLY A 126 27.26 -1.73 -23.94
C GLY A 126 27.68 -2.99 -23.16
N HIS A 127 27.78 -2.95 -21.83
CA HIS A 127 28.18 -4.14 -21.05
C HIS A 127 27.12 -5.27 -21.18
N PRO A 128 27.52 -6.54 -21.46
CA PRO A 128 26.58 -7.62 -21.76
C PRO A 128 25.68 -8.01 -20.59
N ASP A 129 26.11 -7.78 -19.34
CA ASP A 129 25.32 -8.04 -18.13
C ASP A 129 24.33 -6.93 -17.75
N ASN A 130 24.29 -5.83 -18.51
CA ASN A 130 23.28 -4.80 -18.32
C ASN A 130 21.87 -5.36 -18.53
N ARG A 131 20.92 -5.00 -17.66
CA ARG A 131 19.53 -5.49 -17.77
C ARG A 131 18.49 -4.41 -17.48
N ALA A 132 17.50 -4.34 -18.36
CA ALA A 132 16.20 -3.71 -18.14
C ALA A 132 15.14 -4.78 -17.86
N ILE A 133 14.51 -4.76 -16.69
CA ILE A 133 13.69 -5.86 -16.16
C ILE A 133 12.28 -5.35 -15.90
N ARG A 134 11.32 -5.86 -16.65
CA ARG A 134 9.91 -5.50 -16.47
C ARG A 134 9.33 -6.30 -15.31
N LEU A 135 8.79 -5.65 -14.29
CA LEU A 135 8.24 -6.38 -13.14
C LEU A 135 6.92 -7.10 -13.53
N PRO A 136 6.70 -8.32 -13.01
CA PRO A 136 5.47 -9.08 -13.22
C PRO A 136 4.33 -8.61 -12.31
N ASN A 137 3.09 -8.92 -12.69
CA ASN A 137 1.90 -8.48 -11.97
C ASN A 137 1.66 -9.23 -10.64
N TYR A 138 2.29 -10.40 -10.44
CA TYR A 138 2.22 -11.10 -9.14
C TYR A 138 3.08 -10.40 -8.06
N LEU A 139 3.95 -9.47 -8.46
CA LEU A 139 4.62 -8.55 -7.55
C LEU A 139 3.86 -7.23 -7.48
N LYS A 140 3.84 -6.62 -6.30
CA LYS A 140 3.33 -5.26 -6.16
C LYS A 140 4.21 -4.31 -6.97
N ASN A 141 3.65 -3.69 -8.00
CA ASN A 141 4.41 -2.78 -8.86
C ASN A 141 4.61 -1.42 -8.15
N SER A 142 5.84 -1.11 -7.75
CA SER A 142 6.26 0.16 -7.14
C SER A 142 7.74 0.42 -7.39
N ASN A 143 8.21 1.67 -7.23
CA ASN A 143 9.65 1.98 -7.33
C ASN A 143 10.48 1.09 -6.41
N GLN A 144 10.09 1.00 -5.12
CA GLN A 144 10.77 0.18 -4.12
C GLN A 144 10.86 -1.31 -4.50
N THR A 145 9.85 -1.84 -5.17
CA THR A 145 9.88 -3.23 -5.64
C THR A 145 10.85 -3.38 -6.82
N GLY A 146 10.90 -2.39 -7.72
CA GLY A 146 11.90 -2.32 -8.79
C GLY A 146 13.33 -2.29 -8.25
N GLU A 147 13.61 -1.41 -7.29
CA GLU A 147 14.91 -1.28 -6.63
C GLU A 147 15.39 -2.62 -6.01
N LEU A 148 14.48 -3.31 -5.29
CA LEU A 148 14.76 -4.63 -4.70
C LEU A 148 15.02 -5.70 -5.78
N VAL A 149 14.21 -5.73 -6.84
CA VAL A 149 14.37 -6.69 -7.95
C VAL A 149 15.68 -6.45 -8.70
N GLY A 150 16.04 -5.19 -8.99
CA GLY A 150 17.32 -4.86 -9.62
C GLY A 150 18.51 -5.36 -8.79
N SER A 151 18.46 -5.11 -7.48
CA SER A 151 19.45 -5.59 -6.51
C SER A 151 19.53 -7.12 -6.45
N GLN A 152 18.39 -7.81 -6.42
CA GLN A 152 18.32 -9.27 -6.45
C GLN A 152 19.00 -9.83 -7.70
N ILE A 153 18.66 -9.27 -8.86
CA ILE A 153 19.15 -9.75 -10.15
C ILE A 153 20.65 -9.51 -10.26
N ALA A 154 21.15 -8.34 -9.85
CA ALA A 154 22.58 -8.07 -9.76
C ALA A 154 23.30 -9.14 -8.91
N ALA A 155 22.76 -9.49 -7.73
CA ALA A 155 23.37 -10.49 -6.86
C ALA A 155 23.42 -11.89 -7.48
N ILE A 156 22.38 -12.29 -8.23
CA ILE A 156 22.27 -13.63 -8.82
C ILE A 156 23.14 -13.81 -10.06
N THR A 157 23.21 -12.79 -10.92
CA THR A 157 23.71 -12.99 -12.28
C THR A 157 25.12 -12.52 -12.50
N ILE A 158 25.57 -11.53 -11.72
CA ILE A 158 26.92 -11.00 -11.88
C ILE A 158 27.88 -12.07 -11.42
N ASN A 159 28.94 -12.28 -12.21
CA ASN A 159 29.91 -13.36 -12.03
C ASN A 159 30.22 -13.59 -10.52
N PRO A 160 29.93 -14.78 -9.97
CA PRO A 160 30.09 -15.06 -8.55
C PRO A 160 31.55 -15.18 -8.11
N LYS A 161 32.53 -15.06 -9.04
CA LYS A 161 33.97 -14.98 -8.75
C LYS A 161 34.47 -13.55 -8.51
N LEU A 162 33.71 -12.54 -8.89
CA LEU A 162 34.08 -11.14 -8.70
C LEU A 162 33.53 -10.62 -7.38
N THR A 163 34.29 -9.77 -6.68
CA THR A 163 33.71 -8.97 -5.60
C THR A 163 32.76 -7.94 -6.17
N LEU A 164 31.54 -7.91 -5.63
CA LEU A 164 30.46 -7.07 -6.14
C LEU A 164 30.31 -5.80 -5.30
N GLY A 165 30.50 -4.64 -5.92
CA GLY A 165 30.09 -3.34 -5.40
C GLY A 165 28.75 -2.94 -5.96
N LEU A 166 27.72 -2.85 -5.12
CA LEU A 166 26.39 -2.37 -5.48
C LEU A 166 26.23 -0.88 -5.16
N GLU A 167 26.02 -0.05 -6.19
CA GLU A 167 25.61 1.35 -6.07
C GLU A 167 24.09 1.47 -6.23
N THR A 168 23.44 2.22 -5.34
CA THR A 168 22.00 2.49 -5.46
C THR A 168 21.64 3.76 -4.70
N ASP A 169 20.67 4.51 -5.21
CA ASP A 169 20.06 5.63 -4.48
C ASP A 169 18.91 5.19 -3.55
N SER A 170 18.54 3.90 -3.59
CA SER A 170 17.53 3.31 -2.73
C SER A 170 18.01 3.11 -1.31
N MET A 171 17.57 4.01 -0.42
CA MET A 171 17.72 3.80 1.02
C MET A 171 16.98 2.55 1.51
N HIS A 172 15.94 2.11 0.79
CA HIS A 172 15.21 0.89 1.12
C HIS A 172 16.05 -0.37 0.92
N VAL A 173 16.77 -0.48 -0.20
CA VAL A 173 17.74 -1.56 -0.46
C VAL A 173 18.86 -1.54 0.57
N ILE A 174 19.48 -0.37 0.78
CA ILE A 174 20.59 -0.21 1.73
C ILE A 174 20.17 -0.66 3.14
N ASN A 175 19.00 -0.21 3.62
CA ASN A 175 18.50 -0.60 4.94
C ASN A 175 18.12 -2.07 5.00
N THR A 176 17.60 -2.66 3.92
CA THR A 176 17.27 -4.09 3.86
C THR A 176 18.52 -4.95 4.03
N LEU A 177 19.60 -4.61 3.32
CA LEU A 177 20.85 -5.37 3.38
C LEU A 177 21.59 -5.13 4.70
N LYS A 178 21.66 -3.89 5.20
CA LYS A 178 22.28 -3.59 6.50
C LYS A 178 21.56 -4.25 7.68
N ASN A 179 20.23 -4.34 7.62
CA ASN A 179 19.42 -4.93 8.68
C ASN A 179 18.97 -6.36 8.38
N ALA A 180 19.63 -7.05 7.44
CA ALA A 180 19.19 -8.37 6.95
C ALA A 180 18.88 -9.31 8.12
N LYS A 181 19.86 -9.56 9.01
CA LYS A 181 19.73 -10.43 10.18
C LYS A 181 18.52 -10.09 11.07
N LYS A 182 18.29 -8.79 11.34
CA LYS A 182 17.15 -8.32 12.14
C LYS A 182 15.83 -8.64 11.45
N ILE A 183 15.73 -8.41 10.13
CA ILE A 183 14.52 -8.67 9.36
C ILE A 183 14.21 -10.18 9.37
N GLU A 184 15.21 -11.04 9.19
CA GLU A 184 14.98 -12.50 9.25
C GLU A 184 14.58 -12.93 10.65
N ASP A 185 15.21 -12.41 11.70
CA ASP A 185 14.86 -12.69 13.09
C ASP A 185 13.40 -12.29 13.41
N GLU A 186 12.85 -11.31 12.71
CA GLU A 186 11.45 -10.90 12.79
C GLU A 186 10.50 -11.69 11.87
N GLY A 187 11.01 -12.62 11.06
CA GLY A 187 10.25 -13.59 10.27
C GLY A 187 9.66 -13.08 8.94
N TYR A 188 9.91 -11.83 8.58
CA TYR A 188 9.37 -11.16 7.37
C TYR A 188 7.84 -10.94 7.35
N GLU A 189 7.03 -11.49 8.27
CA GLU A 189 5.56 -11.35 8.23
C GLU A 189 5.09 -9.90 8.43
N ASN A 190 5.89 -9.10 9.14
CA ASN A 190 5.64 -7.68 9.37
C ASN A 190 6.38 -6.77 8.38
N THR A 191 7.09 -7.36 7.42
CA THR A 191 7.89 -6.63 6.43
C THR A 191 7.08 -6.45 5.14
N PRO A 192 6.86 -5.21 4.67
CA PRO A 192 6.28 -4.97 3.35
C PRO A 192 7.07 -5.72 2.27
N ASN A 193 6.39 -6.41 1.36
CA ASN A 193 7.02 -7.27 0.35
C ASN A 193 7.95 -8.35 0.96
N GLY A 194 7.63 -8.88 2.14
CA GLY A 194 8.48 -9.81 2.90
C GLY A 194 9.02 -11.01 2.10
N GLU A 195 8.23 -11.57 1.17
CA GLU A 195 8.70 -12.67 0.31
C GLU A 195 9.80 -12.25 -0.67
N LEU A 196 9.68 -11.06 -1.28
CA LEU A 196 10.73 -10.49 -2.12
C LEU A 196 11.95 -10.11 -1.29
N VAL A 197 11.76 -9.47 -0.13
CA VAL A 197 12.86 -9.11 0.77
C VAL A 197 13.65 -10.35 1.22
N ARG A 198 12.96 -11.44 1.58
CA ARG A 198 13.58 -12.73 1.87
C ARG A 198 14.39 -13.25 0.69
N SER A 199 13.83 -13.18 -0.52
CA SER A 199 14.52 -13.62 -1.74
C SER A 199 15.76 -12.79 -2.05
N VAL A 200 15.70 -11.46 -1.86
CA VAL A 200 16.85 -10.54 -1.99
C VAL A 200 17.93 -10.93 -0.98
N ILE A 201 17.62 -10.99 0.32
CA ILE A 201 18.60 -11.34 1.35
C ILE A 201 19.25 -12.69 1.07
N ALA A 202 18.45 -13.70 0.71
CA ALA A 202 18.97 -15.02 0.35
C ALA A 202 19.86 -15.00 -0.91
N SER A 203 19.54 -14.17 -1.90
CA SER A 203 20.35 -14.02 -3.13
C SER A 203 21.72 -13.42 -2.81
N PHE A 204 21.77 -12.42 -1.93
CA PHE A 204 23.03 -11.81 -1.49
C PHE A 204 23.86 -12.79 -0.65
N ARG A 205 23.23 -13.52 0.28
CA ARG A 205 23.89 -14.58 1.07
C ARG A 205 24.34 -15.78 0.23
N GLY A 206 23.71 -15.99 -0.92
CA GLY A 206 24.06 -17.04 -1.87
C GLY A 206 25.35 -16.80 -2.64
N ARG A 207 25.91 -15.59 -2.57
CA ARG A 207 27.18 -15.27 -3.24
C ARG A 207 28.37 -15.84 -2.48
N LYS A 208 29.36 -16.27 -3.26
CA LYS A 208 30.60 -16.89 -2.75
C LYS A 208 31.68 -15.85 -2.43
N THR A 209 31.65 -14.71 -3.11
CA THR A 209 32.58 -13.60 -2.90
C THR A 209 31.95 -12.48 -2.07
N PRO A 210 32.77 -11.64 -1.41
CA PRO A 210 32.29 -10.48 -0.68
C PRO A 210 31.45 -9.52 -1.52
N MET A 211 30.59 -8.79 -0.81
CA MET A 211 29.77 -7.74 -1.37
C MET A 211 29.90 -6.46 -0.57
N TYR A 212 29.82 -5.34 -1.27
CA TYR A 212 29.82 -4.01 -0.70
C TYR A 212 28.65 -3.22 -1.27
N VAL A 213 28.06 -2.36 -0.44
CA VAL A 213 26.96 -1.50 -0.84
C VAL A 213 27.34 -0.04 -0.58
N LYS A 214 27.02 0.83 -1.53
CA LYS A 214 27.23 2.26 -1.45
C LYS A 214 25.94 2.98 -1.83
N TRP A 215 25.49 3.85 -0.94
CA TRP A 215 24.41 4.76 -1.27
C TRP A 215 24.97 5.90 -2.11
N VAL A 216 24.32 6.20 -3.23
CA VAL A 216 24.62 7.35 -4.07
C VAL A 216 23.43 8.29 -4.12
N LYS A 217 23.67 9.57 -4.37
CA LYS A 217 22.57 10.53 -4.48
C LYS A 217 21.91 10.38 -5.86
N GLY A 218 20.61 10.11 -5.88
CA GLY A 218 19.84 10.07 -7.12
C GLY A 218 19.86 11.41 -7.87
N HIS A 219 19.86 11.34 -9.21
CA HIS A 219 19.88 12.49 -10.13
C HIS A 219 21.01 13.51 -9.87
N ALA A 220 22.20 13.03 -9.52
CA ALA A 220 23.36 13.86 -9.19
C ALA A 220 24.52 13.78 -10.20
N GLY A 221 24.30 13.31 -11.44
CA GLY A 221 25.36 13.18 -12.43
C GLY A 221 26.20 11.90 -12.31
N HIS A 222 25.76 10.93 -11.51
CA HIS A 222 26.47 9.65 -11.36
C HIS A 222 26.16 8.75 -12.56
N GLU A 223 27.09 8.69 -13.52
CA GLU A 223 26.96 7.97 -14.80
C GLU A 223 26.31 6.58 -14.66
N ARG A 224 26.79 5.74 -13.72
CA ARG A 224 26.22 4.39 -13.53
C ARG A 224 24.79 4.40 -12.98
N ASN A 225 24.50 5.28 -12.03
CA ASN A 225 23.15 5.41 -11.47
C ASN A 225 22.17 5.93 -12.52
N GLU A 226 22.59 6.89 -13.35
CA GLU A 226 21.79 7.39 -14.47
C GLU A 226 21.57 6.32 -15.54
N GLY A 227 22.56 5.48 -15.81
CA GLY A 227 22.41 4.30 -16.65
C GLY A 227 21.41 3.29 -16.09
N ALA A 228 21.43 3.05 -14.78
CA ALA A 228 20.46 2.16 -14.12
C ALA A 228 19.03 2.74 -14.17
N ASP A 229 18.86 4.03 -13.92
CA ASP A 229 17.58 4.76 -14.02
C ASP A 229 17.02 4.67 -15.46
N LYS A 230 17.88 4.91 -16.47
CA LYS A 230 17.52 4.74 -17.88
C LYS A 230 17.04 3.32 -18.18
N MET A 231 17.75 2.30 -17.73
CA MET A 231 17.33 0.89 -17.92
C MET A 231 16.03 0.55 -17.19
N ALA A 232 15.82 1.09 -16.00
CA ALA A 232 14.58 0.91 -15.25
C ALA A 232 13.38 1.54 -16.00
N ARG A 233 13.57 2.70 -16.66
CA ARG A 233 12.56 3.31 -17.52
C ARG A 233 12.35 2.54 -18.82
N GLU A 234 13.41 2.11 -19.49
CA GLU A 234 13.30 1.26 -20.70
C GLU A 234 12.54 -0.03 -20.43
N ALA A 235 12.67 -0.58 -19.22
CA ALA A 235 11.90 -1.75 -18.80
C ALA A 235 10.38 -1.47 -18.78
N LEU A 236 9.94 -0.23 -18.58
CA LEU A 236 8.52 0.14 -18.58
C LEU A 236 7.89 0.05 -19.97
N GLU A 237 8.68 0.21 -21.03
CA GLU A 237 8.23 0.12 -22.42
C GLU A 237 8.12 -1.33 -22.92
N LYS A 238 8.61 -2.30 -22.14
CA LYS A 238 8.51 -3.72 -22.51
C LYS A 238 7.09 -4.24 -22.30
N ASN A 239 6.52 -4.85 -23.35
CA ASN A 239 5.22 -5.52 -23.30
C ASN A 239 5.23 -6.81 -22.46
N LYS A 240 6.36 -7.54 -22.46
CA LYS A 240 6.49 -8.81 -21.75
C LYS A 240 7.11 -8.59 -20.38
N VAL A 241 6.45 -9.12 -19.35
CA VAL A 241 6.98 -9.14 -17.98
C VAL A 241 8.09 -10.18 -17.83
N SER A 242 9.07 -9.88 -16.97
CA SER A 242 10.12 -10.80 -16.59
C SER A 242 9.66 -11.73 -15.47
N PHE A 243 10.09 -12.99 -15.51
CA PHE A 243 9.90 -13.92 -14.40
C PHE A 243 10.95 -13.62 -13.31
N ILE A 244 10.48 -13.39 -12.09
CA ILE A 244 11.30 -13.16 -10.90
C ILE A 244 11.10 -14.31 -9.93
N ASN A 245 12.14 -15.11 -9.72
CA ASN A 245 12.10 -16.22 -8.77
C ASN A 245 12.16 -15.68 -7.33
N LEU A 246 11.08 -15.87 -6.57
CA LEU A 246 11.01 -15.48 -5.16
C LEU A 246 11.41 -16.59 -4.19
N ASN A 247 11.65 -17.81 -4.70
CA ASN A 247 11.94 -18.98 -3.90
C ASN A 247 13.46 -19.24 -3.85
N PRO A 248 14.14 -18.85 -2.77
CA PRO A 248 15.54 -19.21 -2.59
C PRO A 248 15.71 -20.72 -2.33
N PRO A 249 16.91 -21.27 -2.53
CA PRO A 249 17.22 -22.65 -2.15
C PRO A 249 16.90 -22.93 -0.68
N ASN A 250 16.45 -24.14 -0.34
CA ASN A 250 16.09 -24.51 1.04
C ASN A 250 17.26 -24.34 2.04
N THR A 251 18.50 -24.39 1.57
CA THR A 251 19.70 -24.14 2.39
C THR A 251 19.86 -22.68 2.81
N LEU A 252 19.15 -21.75 2.15
CA LEU A 252 19.16 -20.30 2.40
C LEU A 252 17.75 -19.75 2.74
N LYS A 253 16.70 -20.58 2.64
CA LYS A 253 15.32 -20.18 2.93
C LYS A 253 15.08 -20.19 4.44
N ILE A 254 15.06 -19.01 5.06
CA ILE A 254 14.67 -18.81 6.45
C ILE A 254 13.21 -18.37 6.50
N THR A 255 12.41 -18.99 7.38
CA THR A 255 11.00 -18.64 7.58
C THR A 255 10.66 -18.56 9.06
N GLY A 256 9.58 -17.84 9.39
CA GLY A 256 9.13 -17.64 10.75
C GLY A 256 10.03 -16.71 11.56
N ALA A 257 9.46 -16.12 12.60
CA ALA A 257 10.12 -15.19 13.50
C ALA A 257 10.81 -15.95 14.65
N LYS A 258 12.00 -15.51 15.03
CA LYS A 258 12.74 -16.03 16.18
C LYS A 258 11.96 -15.74 17.46
N LEU A 259 11.72 -16.77 18.27
CA LEU A 259 10.92 -16.68 19.48
C LEU A 259 11.50 -15.64 20.47
N SER A 260 12.84 -15.59 20.60
CA SER A 260 13.53 -14.63 21.48
C SER A 260 13.42 -13.17 21.03
N LYS A 261 13.02 -12.88 19.79
CA LYS A 261 12.92 -11.52 19.22
C LYS A 261 11.48 -11.05 19.01
N LEU A 262 10.52 -11.93 19.26
CA LEU A 262 9.11 -11.65 19.05
C LEU A 262 8.55 -10.85 20.23
N THR A 263 7.82 -9.78 19.92
CA THR A 263 7.01 -9.07 20.91
C THR A 263 5.55 -9.48 20.75
N GLN A 264 4.73 -9.32 21.80
CA GLN A 264 3.28 -9.58 21.73
C GLN A 264 2.63 -8.81 20.57
N SER A 265 3.01 -7.56 20.35
CA SER A 265 2.50 -6.73 19.24
C SER A 265 2.86 -7.32 17.87
N LYS A 266 4.11 -7.78 17.68
CA LYS A 266 4.55 -8.41 16.43
C LYS A 266 3.87 -9.76 16.20
N ALA A 267 3.71 -10.56 17.25
CA ALA A 267 3.00 -11.84 17.21
C ALA A 267 1.53 -11.65 16.79
N TYR A 268 0.85 -10.70 17.43
CA TYR A 268 -0.54 -10.38 17.12
C TYR A 268 -0.70 -9.92 15.66
N LYS A 269 0.18 -9.04 15.17
CA LYS A 269 0.17 -8.62 13.76
C LYS A 269 0.40 -9.78 12.80
N ALA A 270 1.35 -10.66 13.09
CA ALA A 270 1.59 -11.86 12.27
C ALA A 270 0.34 -12.76 12.20
N ILE A 271 -0.29 -13.05 13.34
CA ILE A 271 -1.54 -13.82 13.41
C ILE A 271 -2.67 -13.15 12.61
N MET A 272 -2.82 -11.83 12.74
CA MET A 272 -3.84 -11.08 12.00
C MET A 272 -3.59 -11.12 10.49
N ASN A 273 -2.34 -10.97 10.05
CA ASN A 273 -1.97 -11.07 8.63
C ASN A 273 -2.26 -12.48 8.08
N ILE A 274 -1.99 -13.53 8.85
CA ILE A 274 -2.31 -14.92 8.46
C ILE A 274 -3.83 -15.10 8.33
N LYS A 275 -4.60 -14.67 9.33
CA LYS A 275 -6.07 -14.73 9.30
C LYS A 275 -6.66 -13.91 8.15
N GLU A 276 -6.05 -12.78 7.80
CA GLU A 276 -6.47 -11.96 6.68
C GLU A 276 -6.20 -12.65 5.34
N LYS A 277 -5.02 -13.26 5.16
CA LYS A 277 -4.73 -14.11 3.99
C LYS A 277 -5.73 -15.26 3.84
N GLU A 278 -6.14 -15.88 4.94
CA GLU A 278 -7.18 -16.92 4.96
C GLU A 278 -8.57 -16.37 4.63
N LYS A 279 -8.97 -15.23 5.23
CA LYS A 279 -10.26 -14.59 4.97
C LYS A 279 -10.40 -14.11 3.53
N ASN A 280 -9.33 -13.61 2.93
CA ASN A 280 -9.32 -13.17 1.53
C ASN A 280 -9.56 -14.33 0.54
N LYS A 281 -9.44 -15.60 0.98
CA LYS A 281 -9.91 -16.75 0.18
C LYS A 281 -11.44 -16.80 0.07
N ASN A 282 -12.16 -16.26 1.06
CA ASN A 282 -13.62 -16.19 1.09
C ASN A 282 -14.10 -14.82 0.63
N SER A 283 -13.96 -14.55 -0.66
CA SER A 283 -14.32 -13.25 -1.20
C SER A 283 -15.83 -13.00 -1.17
N ARG A 284 -16.22 -11.76 -0.83
CA ARG A 284 -17.61 -11.30 -0.85
C ARG A 284 -17.89 -10.67 -2.20
N ARG A 285 -18.48 -11.44 -3.12
CA ARG A 285 -18.82 -11.02 -4.49
C ARG A 285 -19.45 -9.61 -4.58
N ARG A 286 -20.39 -9.27 -3.68
CA ARG A 286 -21.03 -7.94 -3.65
C ARG A 286 -20.04 -6.80 -3.33
N THR A 287 -19.13 -7.02 -2.40
CA THR A 287 -18.08 -6.06 -2.07
C THR A 287 -17.08 -5.91 -3.22
N GLU A 288 -16.71 -7.00 -3.90
CA GLU A 288 -15.83 -6.93 -5.08
C GLU A 288 -16.45 -6.11 -6.21
N ILE A 289 -17.74 -6.33 -6.50
CA ILE A 289 -18.47 -5.54 -7.50
C ILE A 289 -18.43 -4.06 -7.13
N SER A 290 -18.72 -3.71 -5.86
CA SER A 290 -18.62 -2.32 -5.40
C SER A 290 -17.22 -1.73 -5.59
N ILE A 291 -16.16 -2.49 -5.27
CA ILE A 291 -14.78 -2.05 -5.48
C ILE A 291 -14.47 -1.81 -6.96
N MET A 292 -14.89 -2.71 -7.86
CA MET A 292 -14.70 -2.54 -9.30
C MET A 292 -15.45 -1.29 -9.83
N ARG A 293 -16.67 -1.04 -9.36
CA ARG A 293 -17.45 0.15 -9.73
C ARG A 293 -16.74 1.42 -9.30
N VAL A 294 -16.19 1.44 -8.10
CA VAL A 294 -15.38 2.56 -7.60
C VAL A 294 -14.14 2.76 -8.46
N GLN A 295 -13.44 1.68 -8.81
CA GLN A 295 -12.25 1.74 -9.66
C GLN A 295 -12.54 2.36 -11.02
N ASN A 296 -13.59 1.88 -11.71
CA ASN A 296 -14.00 2.39 -13.01
C ASN A 296 -14.40 3.87 -12.93
N CYS A 297 -15.25 4.24 -11.96
CA CYS A 297 -15.67 5.64 -11.81
C CYS A 297 -14.50 6.58 -11.50
N VAL A 298 -13.53 6.16 -10.69
CA VAL A 298 -12.35 6.97 -10.37
C VAL A 298 -11.39 7.06 -11.56
N GLU A 299 -11.26 6.00 -12.36
CA GLU A 299 -10.50 6.03 -13.60
C GLU A 299 -11.12 7.00 -14.61
N ASP A 300 -12.41 6.85 -14.89
CA ASP A 300 -13.16 7.71 -15.81
C ASP A 300 -13.09 9.18 -15.39
N ARG A 301 -13.20 9.44 -14.08
CA ARG A 301 -13.33 10.80 -13.55
C ARG A 301 -12.00 11.48 -13.25
N PHE A 302 -11.00 10.74 -12.79
CA PHE A 302 -9.74 11.30 -12.28
C PHE A 302 -8.49 10.74 -12.96
N GLY A 303 -8.63 9.80 -13.90
CA GLY A 303 -7.54 9.27 -14.72
C GLY A 303 -6.58 8.32 -14.00
N TYR A 304 -7.02 7.67 -12.93
CA TYR A 304 -6.21 6.66 -12.23
C TYR A 304 -7.07 5.57 -11.59
N ILE A 305 -6.52 4.36 -11.45
CA ILE A 305 -7.23 3.23 -10.83
C ILE A 305 -6.74 3.03 -9.40
N PRO A 306 -7.54 3.33 -8.35
CA PRO A 306 -7.12 3.17 -6.97
C PRO A 306 -7.00 1.69 -6.57
N THR A 307 -6.06 1.38 -5.69
CA THR A 307 -6.03 0.07 -5.03
C THR A 307 -7.19 -0.08 -4.03
N GLN A 308 -7.57 -1.31 -3.71
CA GLN A 308 -8.60 -1.60 -2.71
C GLN A 308 -8.29 -0.94 -1.34
N ASP A 309 -7.05 -1.00 -0.89
CA ASP A 309 -6.61 -0.35 0.36
C ASP A 309 -6.85 1.17 0.34
N ARG A 310 -6.59 1.81 -0.80
CA ARG A 310 -6.82 3.24 -0.97
C ARG A 310 -8.30 3.58 -0.96
N ILE A 311 -9.15 2.74 -1.55
CA ILE A 311 -10.61 2.91 -1.48
C ILE A 311 -11.06 2.88 -0.02
N TRP A 312 -10.64 1.87 0.75
CA TRP A 312 -10.99 1.76 2.17
C TRP A 312 -10.44 2.91 3.02
N ALA A 313 -9.21 3.34 2.75
CA ALA A 313 -8.62 4.51 3.39
C ALA A 313 -9.39 5.80 3.06
N SER A 314 -9.88 5.93 1.83
CA SER A 314 -10.61 7.11 1.37
C SER A 314 -11.98 7.26 2.05
N ILE A 315 -12.66 6.14 2.34
CA ILE A 315 -13.91 6.15 3.12
C ILE A 315 -13.64 6.75 4.50
N ARG A 316 -12.47 6.45 5.09
CA ARG A 316 -12.05 6.94 6.42
C ARG A 316 -11.42 8.33 6.40
N ASN A 317 -11.52 9.07 5.29
CA ASN A 317 -10.94 10.41 5.16
C ASN A 317 -11.39 11.33 6.31
N LYS A 318 -10.46 12.15 6.81
CA LYS A 318 -10.73 13.14 7.87
C LYS A 318 -11.80 14.17 7.50
N ASP A 319 -11.99 14.42 6.21
CA ASP A 319 -12.99 15.35 5.69
C ASP A 319 -14.42 14.76 5.69
N HIS A 320 -14.58 13.47 6.02
CA HIS A 320 -15.90 12.84 6.22
C HIS A 320 -16.21 12.78 7.71
N ASP A 321 -17.45 13.11 8.08
CA ASP A 321 -17.95 12.91 9.43
C ASP A 321 -18.17 11.42 9.73
N ARG A 322 -18.14 11.05 11.01
CA ARG A 322 -18.22 9.63 11.44
C ARG A 322 -19.45 8.91 10.85
N LYS A 323 -20.59 9.58 10.77
CA LYS A 323 -21.83 9.03 10.21
C LYS A 323 -21.70 8.71 8.72
N ILE A 324 -21.03 9.59 7.96
CA ILE A 324 -20.77 9.39 6.53
C ILE A 324 -19.79 8.24 6.33
N ARG A 325 -18.75 8.12 7.16
CA ARG A 325 -17.80 6.98 7.07
C ARG A 325 -18.51 5.65 7.26
N ASP A 326 -19.40 5.55 8.25
CA ASP A 326 -20.20 4.35 8.50
C ASP A 326 -21.18 4.07 7.35
N PHE A 327 -21.86 5.11 6.87
CA PHE A 327 -22.73 5.04 5.70
C PHE A 327 -22.01 4.51 4.46
N LEU A 328 -20.92 5.15 4.04
CA LEU A 328 -20.14 4.75 2.86
C LEU A 328 -19.58 3.34 3.00
N TRP A 329 -19.11 2.96 4.20
CA TRP A 329 -18.65 1.59 4.46
C TRP A 329 -19.77 0.58 4.28
N LYS A 330 -20.98 0.86 4.80
CA LYS A 330 -22.15 0.00 4.65
C LYS A 330 -22.64 -0.07 3.19
N VAL A 331 -22.59 1.03 2.45
CA VAL A 331 -22.91 1.05 1.01
C VAL A 331 -21.91 0.21 0.23
N ALA A 332 -20.60 0.38 0.47
CA ALA A 332 -19.55 -0.40 -0.20
C ALA A 332 -19.69 -1.92 0.04
N HIS A 333 -20.15 -2.32 1.22
CA HIS A 333 -20.36 -3.72 1.58
C HIS A 333 -21.74 -4.26 1.20
N ASP A 334 -22.63 -3.42 0.65
CA ASP A 334 -24.04 -3.78 0.42
C ASP A 334 -24.70 -4.32 1.71
N ALA A 335 -24.55 -3.55 2.79
CA ALA A 335 -24.95 -3.95 4.14
C ALA A 335 -26.30 -3.37 4.58
N TYR A 336 -26.91 -2.49 3.79
CA TYR A 336 -28.25 -1.96 4.06
C TYR A 336 -29.31 -2.95 3.55
N TRP A 337 -30.42 -3.03 4.28
CA TRP A 337 -31.58 -3.82 3.85
C TRP A 337 -32.39 -3.05 2.80
N THR A 338 -31.95 -3.14 1.54
CA THR A 338 -32.56 -2.48 0.37
C THR A 338 -32.58 -3.42 -0.84
N GLY A 339 -33.41 -3.10 -1.84
CA GLY A 339 -33.53 -3.83 -3.10
C GLY A 339 -33.61 -5.35 -2.95
N THR A 340 -32.71 -6.05 -3.61
CA THR A 340 -32.70 -7.53 -3.69
C THR A 340 -32.54 -8.25 -2.35
N HIS A 341 -32.13 -7.57 -1.27
CA HIS A 341 -32.10 -8.19 0.07
C HIS A 341 -33.49 -8.64 0.54
N TRP A 342 -34.54 -7.92 0.14
CA TRP A 342 -35.92 -8.26 0.47
C TRP A 342 -36.45 -9.42 -0.37
N LEU A 343 -35.86 -9.73 -1.52
CA LEU A 343 -36.32 -10.77 -2.47
C LEU A 343 -35.78 -12.18 -2.16
N ARG A 344 -35.31 -12.43 -0.94
CA ARG A 344 -34.84 -13.77 -0.56
C ARG A 344 -36.01 -14.73 -0.44
N ALA A 345 -35.83 -15.99 -0.84
CA ALA A 345 -36.89 -17.01 -0.80
C ALA A 345 -37.50 -17.20 0.61
N SER A 346 -36.73 -16.97 1.67
CA SER A 346 -37.20 -17.07 3.05
C SER A 346 -38.00 -15.85 3.54
N MET A 347 -38.19 -14.82 2.71
CA MET A 347 -38.81 -13.56 3.13
C MET A 347 -40.34 -13.59 2.98
N PRO A 348 -41.12 -13.14 3.98
CA PRO A 348 -42.56 -12.94 3.83
C PRO A 348 -42.91 -11.97 2.71
N GLN A 349 -44.00 -12.22 1.97
CA GLN A 349 -44.42 -11.42 0.81
C GLN A 349 -44.60 -9.93 1.14
N THR A 350 -45.18 -9.60 2.29
CA THR A 350 -45.36 -8.22 2.77
C THR A 350 -44.03 -7.46 2.96
N LEU A 351 -42.93 -8.18 3.22
CA LEU A 351 -41.60 -7.58 3.29
C LEU A 351 -40.90 -7.54 1.93
N GLN A 352 -41.24 -8.46 1.01
CA GLN A 352 -40.72 -8.43 -0.36
C GLN A 352 -41.18 -7.17 -1.13
N GLU A 353 -42.36 -6.64 -0.82
CA GLU A 353 -42.87 -5.37 -1.37
C GLU A 353 -41.92 -4.19 -1.12
N ARG A 354 -41.07 -4.26 -0.08
CA ARG A 354 -40.05 -3.25 0.23
C ARG A 354 -38.84 -3.28 -0.72
N ALA A 355 -38.76 -4.28 -1.61
CA ALA A 355 -37.73 -4.35 -2.63
C ALA A 355 -37.90 -3.30 -3.73
N ILE A 356 -39.13 -2.81 -3.94
CA ILE A 356 -39.52 -1.98 -5.07
C ILE A 356 -39.82 -0.55 -4.61
N CYS A 357 -39.38 0.43 -5.37
CA CYS A 357 -39.66 1.83 -5.09
C CYS A 357 -41.11 2.14 -5.44
N LYS A 358 -41.95 2.48 -4.45
CA LYS A 358 -43.37 2.82 -4.65
C LYS A 358 -43.64 3.98 -5.64
N GLY A 359 -42.62 4.77 -5.96
CA GLY A 359 -42.77 5.97 -6.79
C GLY A 359 -42.45 5.79 -8.27
N CYS A 360 -41.56 4.86 -8.61
CA CYS A 360 -41.08 4.66 -9.98
C CYS A 360 -40.92 3.18 -10.36
N ASP A 361 -41.39 2.27 -9.50
CA ASP A 361 -41.50 0.82 -9.75
C ASP A 361 -40.18 0.07 -10.04
N GLU A 362 -39.04 0.74 -9.82
CA GLU A 362 -37.71 0.15 -9.94
C GLU A 362 -37.27 -0.57 -8.65
N ILE A 363 -36.30 -1.49 -8.75
CA ILE A 363 -35.67 -2.10 -7.58
C ILE A 363 -35.00 -1.02 -6.73
N GLU A 364 -35.44 -0.87 -5.49
CA GLU A 364 -34.99 0.18 -4.57
C GLU A 364 -33.68 -0.21 -3.87
N ASP A 365 -32.61 -0.41 -4.64
CA ASP A 365 -31.26 -0.62 -4.12
C ASP A 365 -30.51 0.71 -3.86
N MET A 366 -29.29 0.63 -3.31
CA MET A 366 -28.50 1.84 -3.01
C MET A 366 -28.12 2.65 -4.24
N GLU A 367 -27.98 2.02 -5.40
CA GLU A 367 -27.69 2.75 -6.63
C GLU A 367 -28.92 3.51 -7.08
N HIS A 368 -30.07 2.85 -7.13
CA HIS A 368 -31.34 3.48 -7.44
C HIS A 368 -31.59 4.68 -6.53
N ILE A 369 -31.54 4.48 -5.21
CA ILE A 369 -31.80 5.54 -4.22
C ILE A 369 -30.90 6.75 -4.42
N LEU A 370 -29.60 6.53 -4.64
CA LEU A 370 -28.62 7.61 -4.66
C LEU A 370 -28.47 8.27 -6.03
N THR A 371 -28.68 7.55 -7.14
CA THR A 371 -28.29 8.03 -8.48
C THR A 371 -29.42 8.04 -9.51
N LYS A 372 -30.47 7.21 -9.35
CA LYS A 372 -31.50 7.01 -10.40
C LYS A 372 -32.94 7.37 -10.00
N CYS A 373 -33.26 7.40 -8.71
CA CYS A 373 -34.63 7.54 -8.23
C CYS A 373 -35.31 8.82 -8.75
N GLU A 374 -36.51 8.66 -9.32
CA GLU A 374 -37.29 9.76 -9.89
C GLU A 374 -38.13 10.50 -8.85
N MET A 375 -38.27 9.92 -7.65
CA MET A 375 -39.03 10.56 -6.59
C MET A 375 -38.40 11.88 -6.15
N PRO A 376 -39.21 12.85 -5.68
CA PRO A 376 -38.73 14.16 -5.25
C PRO A 376 -37.58 14.05 -4.25
N GLY A 377 -36.53 14.82 -4.53
CA GLY A 377 -35.38 15.01 -3.64
C GLY A 377 -34.05 14.58 -4.25
N GLN A 378 -33.92 13.37 -4.79
CA GLN A 378 -32.64 12.89 -5.32
C GLN A 378 -32.07 13.83 -6.38
N ARG A 379 -32.88 14.15 -7.40
CA ARG A 379 -32.49 15.02 -8.52
C ARG A 379 -32.17 16.43 -8.03
N LEU A 380 -33.08 17.04 -7.28
CA LEU A 380 -32.95 18.38 -6.73
C LEU A 380 -31.66 18.54 -5.89
N LEU A 381 -31.35 17.56 -5.04
CA LEU A 381 -30.15 17.60 -4.21
C LEU A 381 -28.85 17.55 -5.03
N TRP A 382 -28.81 16.78 -6.13
CA TRP A 382 -27.66 16.80 -7.04
C TRP A 382 -27.58 18.08 -7.88
N GLU A 383 -28.71 18.69 -8.24
CA GLU A 383 -28.75 19.99 -8.92
C GLU A 383 -28.21 21.10 -8.02
N LEU A 384 -28.56 21.12 -6.72
CA LEU A 384 -28.00 22.06 -5.75
C LEU A 384 -26.49 21.87 -5.57
N ALA A 385 -26.03 20.62 -5.52
CA ALA A 385 -24.61 20.28 -5.47
C ALA A 385 -23.85 20.77 -6.71
N GLU A 386 -24.44 20.61 -7.90
CA GLU A 386 -23.92 21.13 -9.16
C GLU A 386 -23.81 22.65 -9.16
N GLN A 387 -24.87 23.35 -8.72
CA GLN A 387 -24.87 24.81 -8.63
C GLN A 387 -23.74 25.32 -7.73
N LEU A 388 -23.48 24.65 -6.60
CA LEU A 388 -22.38 25.02 -5.71
C LEU A 388 -21.03 24.81 -6.38
N TRP A 389 -20.88 23.68 -7.07
CA TRP A 389 -19.64 23.35 -7.77
C TRP A 389 -19.36 24.34 -8.91
N LYS A 390 -20.38 24.72 -9.69
CA LYS A 390 -20.26 25.72 -10.76
C LYS A 390 -19.80 27.08 -10.22
N LYS A 391 -20.29 27.49 -9.04
CA LYS A 391 -19.81 28.71 -8.35
C LYS A 391 -18.30 28.66 -8.06
N LYS A 392 -17.73 27.48 -7.81
CA LYS A 392 -16.29 27.30 -7.58
C LYS A 392 -15.42 27.74 -8.77
N LYS A 393 -15.99 27.84 -9.97
CA LYS A 393 -15.27 28.16 -11.22
C LYS A 393 -14.05 27.24 -11.43
N SER A 394 -14.21 25.96 -11.09
CA SER A 394 -13.20 24.95 -11.38
C SER A 394 -13.15 24.68 -12.88
N SER A 395 -11.97 24.35 -13.42
CA SER A 395 -11.82 23.79 -14.77
C SER A 395 -12.27 22.32 -14.84
N PHE A 396 -12.57 21.71 -13.70
CA PHE A 396 -13.09 20.36 -13.61
C PHE A 396 -14.61 20.40 -13.66
N GLU A 397 -15.17 19.86 -14.74
CA GLU A 397 -16.60 19.92 -15.01
C GLU A 397 -17.42 19.05 -14.05
N TRP A 398 -18.65 19.48 -13.81
CA TRP A 398 -19.59 18.68 -13.04
C TRP A 398 -20.13 17.53 -13.91
N GLY A 399 -20.21 16.34 -13.33
CA GLY A 399 -20.93 15.22 -13.92
C GLY A 399 -21.68 14.49 -12.83
N LYS A 400 -22.97 14.16 -13.09
CA LYS A 400 -23.85 13.49 -12.12
C LYS A 400 -23.14 12.27 -11.51
N PRO A 401 -23.10 12.13 -10.17
CA PRO A 401 -22.35 11.04 -9.55
C PRO A 401 -23.00 9.67 -9.78
N ALA A 402 -22.18 8.69 -10.17
CA ALA A 402 -22.52 7.28 -10.07
C ALA A 402 -22.25 6.76 -8.65
N ILE A 403 -22.74 5.56 -8.32
CA ILE A 403 -22.52 5.01 -6.97
C ILE A 403 -21.03 4.79 -6.66
N GLY A 404 -20.22 4.49 -7.66
CA GLY A 404 -18.77 4.39 -7.54
C GLY A 404 -18.11 5.72 -7.16
N ASP A 405 -18.60 6.84 -7.70
CA ASP A 405 -18.15 8.19 -7.32
C ASP A 405 -18.50 8.54 -5.88
N ILE A 406 -19.65 8.07 -5.39
CA ILE A 406 -20.12 8.31 -4.04
C ILE A 406 -19.30 7.51 -3.03
N ILE A 407 -19.17 6.20 -3.24
CA ILE A 407 -18.34 5.33 -2.39
C ILE A 407 -16.89 5.81 -2.41
N GLY A 408 -16.40 6.16 -3.60
CA GLY A 408 -15.08 6.73 -3.84
C GLY A 408 -14.95 8.23 -3.57
N GLY A 409 -15.94 8.87 -2.94
CA GLY A 409 -16.02 10.34 -2.83
C GLY A 409 -14.80 10.97 -2.18
N GLY A 410 -14.09 10.23 -1.33
CA GLY A 410 -12.83 10.64 -0.68
C GLY A 410 -11.60 10.72 -1.60
N MET A 411 -11.71 10.25 -2.86
CA MET A 411 -10.60 10.02 -3.80
C MET A 411 -10.44 11.09 -4.90
N ALA A 412 -11.12 12.23 -4.75
CA ALA A 412 -10.93 13.34 -5.69
C ALA A 412 -9.44 13.65 -5.91
N ARG A 413 -9.08 13.80 -7.20
CA ARG A 413 -7.76 14.26 -7.67
C ARG A 413 -7.93 15.32 -8.76
N ILE A 414 -8.38 16.50 -8.33
CA ILE A 414 -8.69 17.63 -9.20
C ILE A 414 -7.48 18.57 -9.26
N TYR A 415 -7.05 18.96 -10.45
CA TYR A 415 -5.92 19.87 -10.64
C TYR A 415 -6.39 21.31 -10.83
N GLY A 416 -5.58 22.27 -10.38
CA GLY A 416 -5.83 23.69 -10.64
C GLY A 416 -5.22 24.13 -11.97
N LYS A 417 -5.06 25.45 -12.16
CA LYS A 417 -4.39 26.00 -13.34
C LYS A 417 -2.94 25.50 -13.51
N LYS A 418 -2.24 25.31 -12.39
CA LYS A 418 -0.93 24.66 -12.35
C LYS A 418 -1.17 23.15 -12.20
N LYS A 419 -0.83 22.37 -13.24
CA LYS A 419 -1.14 20.92 -13.34
C LYS A 419 -0.19 20.03 -12.53
N ASP A 420 0.70 20.63 -11.75
CA ASP A 420 1.77 19.93 -11.06
C ASP A 420 1.28 19.20 -9.80
N LYS A 421 0.26 19.76 -9.11
CA LYS A 421 -0.30 19.20 -7.87
C LYS A 421 -1.82 19.36 -7.79
N PRO A 422 -2.54 18.39 -7.17
CA PRO A 422 -3.97 18.52 -6.95
C PRO A 422 -4.31 19.76 -6.13
N HIS A 423 -5.33 20.52 -6.54
CA HIS A 423 -5.73 21.74 -5.87
C HIS A 423 -6.43 21.43 -4.54
N PRO A 424 -5.85 21.75 -3.37
CA PRO A 424 -6.33 21.24 -2.09
C PRO A 424 -7.79 21.65 -1.79
N GLY A 425 -8.15 22.91 -2.06
CA GLY A 425 -9.50 23.43 -1.85
C GLY A 425 -10.59 22.76 -2.70
N GLN A 426 -10.41 22.70 -4.03
CA GLN A 426 -11.33 22.03 -4.95
C GLN A 426 -11.51 20.54 -4.61
N ASN A 427 -10.41 19.83 -4.33
CA ASN A 427 -10.47 18.42 -3.94
C ASN A 427 -11.27 18.22 -2.65
N ARG A 428 -11.06 19.08 -1.65
CA ARG A 428 -11.77 18.99 -0.38
C ARG A 428 -13.26 19.31 -0.54
N LEU A 429 -13.58 20.37 -1.28
CA LEU A 429 -14.98 20.75 -1.56
C LEU A 429 -15.73 19.63 -2.29
N TRP A 430 -15.11 19.00 -3.30
CA TRP A 430 -15.70 17.86 -4.01
C TRP A 430 -16.03 16.71 -3.06
N LYS A 431 -15.07 16.31 -2.21
CA LYS A 431 -15.26 15.22 -1.22
C LYS A 431 -16.45 15.49 -0.31
N ILE A 432 -16.55 16.73 0.18
CA ILE A 432 -17.65 17.17 1.04
C ILE A 432 -18.98 17.09 0.29
N ILE A 433 -19.10 17.79 -0.85
CA ILE A 433 -20.37 17.90 -1.58
C ILE A 433 -20.90 16.52 -1.97
N ILE A 434 -20.06 15.65 -2.52
CA ILE A 434 -20.49 14.31 -2.97
C ILE A 434 -21.01 13.47 -1.81
N THR A 435 -20.25 13.40 -0.72
CA THR A 435 -20.56 12.48 0.37
C THR A 435 -21.67 12.98 1.29
N GLU A 436 -21.73 14.28 1.57
CA GLU A 436 -22.80 14.91 2.34
C GLU A 436 -24.14 14.83 1.59
N THR A 437 -24.14 15.14 0.28
CA THR A 437 -25.35 15.09 -0.55
C THR A 437 -25.90 13.67 -0.64
N ALA A 438 -25.05 12.67 -0.88
CA ALA A 438 -25.47 11.27 -0.90
C ALA A 438 -26.07 10.81 0.44
N TYR A 439 -25.45 11.21 1.56
CA TYR A 439 -25.98 10.88 2.89
C TYR A 439 -27.32 11.58 3.16
N LEU A 440 -27.50 12.83 2.70
CA LEU A 440 -28.78 13.52 2.82
C LEU A 440 -29.88 12.85 1.98
N ILE A 441 -29.58 12.45 0.74
CA ILE A 441 -30.52 11.67 -0.10
C ILE A 441 -30.98 10.42 0.65
N TRP A 442 -30.04 9.66 1.23
CA TRP A 442 -30.35 8.47 2.02
C TRP A 442 -31.24 8.79 3.24
N THR A 443 -30.90 9.82 4.02
CA THR A 443 -31.66 10.14 5.23
C THR A 443 -33.07 10.65 4.93
N LEU A 444 -33.25 11.47 3.88
CA LEU A 444 -34.57 11.91 3.43
C LEU A 444 -35.39 10.75 2.86
N ARG A 445 -34.77 9.81 2.13
CA ARG A 445 -35.45 8.57 1.71
C ARG A 445 -35.91 7.77 2.91
N CYS A 446 -35.07 7.58 3.92
CA CYS A 446 -35.44 6.87 5.15
C CYS A 446 -36.60 7.56 5.87
N LYS A 447 -36.58 8.89 5.98
CA LYS A 447 -37.71 9.67 6.52
C LYS A 447 -39.00 9.39 5.75
N ARG A 448 -38.96 9.48 4.42
CA ARG A 448 -40.12 9.20 3.56
C ARG A 448 -40.67 7.78 3.71
N VAL A 449 -39.79 6.76 3.63
CA VAL A 449 -40.21 5.36 3.54
C VAL A 449 -40.50 4.74 4.90
N ILE A 450 -39.79 5.14 5.95
CA ILE A 450 -39.89 4.52 7.29
C ILE A 450 -40.75 5.38 8.21
N GLU A 451 -40.47 6.68 8.32
CA GLU A 451 -41.19 7.55 9.27
C GLU A 451 -42.59 7.90 8.76
N TYR A 452 -42.72 8.14 7.45
CA TYR A 452 -44.02 8.45 6.83
C TYR A 452 -44.67 7.25 6.14
N GLU A 453 -44.05 6.06 6.19
CA GLU A 453 -44.54 4.83 5.52
C GLU A 453 -44.84 4.97 4.01
N GLY A 454 -44.25 5.99 3.37
CA GLY A 454 -44.52 6.37 1.98
C GLY A 454 -45.83 7.15 1.77
N ALA A 455 -46.55 7.52 2.82
CA ALA A 455 -47.83 8.24 2.76
C ALA A 455 -47.69 9.71 2.35
N ARG A 456 -46.49 10.29 2.47
CA ARG A 456 -46.24 11.71 2.20
C ARG A 456 -44.92 11.93 1.46
N ALA A 457 -44.98 12.68 0.35
CA ALA A 457 -43.80 13.25 -0.28
C ALA A 457 -43.30 14.48 0.50
N LEU A 458 -41.97 14.63 0.58
CA LEU A 458 -41.36 15.81 1.18
C LEU A 458 -41.47 17.00 0.21
N PRO A 459 -41.92 18.18 0.66
CA PRO A 459 -41.94 19.38 -0.18
C PRO A 459 -40.53 19.75 -0.67
N GLU A 460 -40.42 20.22 -1.91
CA GLU A 460 -39.11 20.63 -2.48
C GLU A 460 -38.43 21.74 -1.65
N SER A 461 -39.21 22.66 -1.07
CA SER A 461 -38.70 23.70 -0.18
C SER A 461 -38.07 23.14 1.11
N GLU A 462 -38.64 22.08 1.70
CA GLU A 462 -38.06 21.40 2.87
C GLU A 462 -36.75 20.69 2.48
N ILE A 463 -36.71 20.04 1.32
CA ILE A 463 -35.54 19.34 0.80
C ILE A 463 -34.40 20.34 0.54
N GLN A 464 -34.69 21.43 -0.16
CA GLN A 464 -33.73 22.48 -0.47
C GLN A 464 -33.19 23.14 0.81
N SER A 465 -34.08 23.51 1.73
CA SER A 465 -33.69 24.10 3.02
C SER A 465 -32.81 23.15 3.83
N SER A 466 -33.10 21.84 3.80
CA SER A 466 -32.30 20.82 4.48
C SER A 466 -30.89 20.74 3.92
N TRP A 467 -30.72 20.81 2.60
CA TRP A 467 -29.41 20.77 1.96
C TRP A 467 -28.60 22.04 2.21
N ILE A 468 -29.22 23.21 2.08
CA ILE A 468 -28.58 24.49 2.38
C ILE A 468 -28.12 24.52 3.84
N LYS A 469 -28.98 24.07 4.78
CA LYS A 469 -28.64 23.96 6.20
C LYS A 469 -27.46 23.00 6.44
N MET A 470 -27.45 21.83 5.80
CA MET A 470 -26.37 20.85 5.91
C MET A 470 -25.02 21.44 5.46
N ILE A 471 -24.98 22.07 4.29
CA ILE A 471 -23.73 22.65 3.76
C ILE A 471 -23.26 23.85 4.60
N ASN A 472 -24.17 24.72 5.06
CA ASN A 472 -23.81 25.83 5.94
C ASN A 472 -23.29 25.35 7.31
N ASN A 473 -23.90 24.31 7.88
CA ASN A 473 -23.38 23.69 9.11
C ASN A 473 -21.98 23.12 8.90
N ARG A 474 -21.69 22.56 7.72
CA ARG A 474 -20.36 22.06 7.38
C ARG A 474 -19.34 23.19 7.26
N LEU A 475 -19.70 24.29 6.62
CA LEU A 475 -18.90 25.51 6.53
C LEU A 475 -18.58 26.09 7.92
N ASP A 476 -19.60 26.25 8.79
CA ASP A 476 -19.43 26.74 10.15
C ASP A 476 -18.53 25.81 10.99
N LEU A 477 -18.70 24.49 10.86
CA LEU A 477 -17.83 23.52 11.51
C LEU A 477 -16.38 23.67 11.05
N ASP A 478 -16.14 23.82 9.75
CA ASP A 478 -14.79 24.04 9.21
C ASP A 478 -14.15 25.31 9.78
N CYS A 479 -14.91 26.42 9.85
CA CYS A 479 -14.46 27.67 10.48
C CYS A 479 -14.10 27.47 11.95
N ARG A 480 -14.95 26.77 12.72
CA ARG A 480 -14.66 26.46 14.13
C ARG A 480 -13.43 25.58 14.29
N MET A 481 -13.22 24.63 13.38
CA MET A 481 -12.05 23.76 13.36
C MET A 481 -10.74 24.48 12.99
N THR A 482 -10.76 25.78 12.66
CA THR A 482 -9.52 26.58 12.55
C THR A 482 -8.95 27.05 13.90
N ARG A 483 -9.69 26.87 14.99
CA ARG A 483 -9.31 27.34 16.32
C ARG A 483 -8.25 26.42 16.96
N PRO A 484 -7.23 26.98 17.66
CA PRO A 484 -6.21 26.19 18.35
C PRO A 484 -6.77 25.18 19.37
N SER A 485 -7.94 25.48 19.96
CA SER A 485 -8.62 24.59 20.92
C SER A 485 -9.03 23.24 20.33
N CYS A 486 -9.07 23.10 19.00
CA CYS A 486 -9.37 21.84 18.34
C CYS A 486 -8.18 20.85 18.29
N GLY A 487 -6.99 21.27 18.73
CA GLY A 487 -5.81 20.40 18.88
C GLY A 487 -5.50 19.62 17.60
N SER A 488 -5.43 18.29 17.70
CA SER A 488 -5.12 17.39 16.57
C SER A 488 -6.17 17.36 15.45
N LYS A 489 -7.37 17.90 15.69
CA LYS A 489 -8.44 18.01 14.68
C LYS A 489 -8.45 19.35 13.96
N MET A 490 -7.51 20.24 14.28
CA MET A 490 -7.44 21.58 13.69
C MET A 490 -7.22 21.51 12.18
N ILE A 491 -7.91 22.39 11.44
CA ILE A 491 -7.77 22.59 10.00
C ILE A 491 -7.11 23.94 9.77
N SER A 492 -6.19 24.03 8.82
CA SER A 492 -5.55 25.31 8.51
C SER A 492 -6.55 26.29 7.89
N LYS A 493 -6.52 27.55 8.33
CA LYS A 493 -7.35 28.63 7.75
C LYS A 493 -7.20 28.71 6.23
N ARG A 494 -5.96 28.60 5.73
CA ARG A 494 -5.66 28.58 4.29
C ARG A 494 -6.42 27.49 3.54
N LEU A 495 -6.57 26.30 4.13
CA LEU A 495 -7.32 25.21 3.52
C LEU A 495 -8.83 25.47 3.54
N VAL A 496 -9.38 25.99 4.65
CA VAL A 496 -10.80 26.36 4.75
C VAL A 496 -11.16 27.43 3.72
N ILE A 497 -10.37 28.51 3.66
CA ILE A 497 -10.53 29.57 2.65
C ILE A 497 -10.46 28.96 1.25
N ALA A 498 -9.41 28.19 0.94
CA ALA A 498 -9.29 27.57 -0.38
C ALA A 498 -10.45 26.61 -0.72
N THR A 499 -11.08 25.98 0.27
CA THR A 499 -12.23 25.07 0.08
C THR A 499 -13.46 25.86 -0.35
N TRP A 500 -13.79 26.94 0.36
CA TRP A 500 -15.08 27.64 0.21
C TRP A 500 -15.02 28.93 -0.61
N GLN A 501 -13.83 29.46 -0.88
CA GLN A 501 -13.68 30.64 -1.74
C GLN A 501 -14.32 30.44 -3.11
N GLY A 502 -15.04 31.44 -3.59
CA GLY A 502 -15.85 31.45 -4.80
C GLY A 502 -17.27 30.89 -4.61
N THR A 503 -17.62 30.38 -3.43
CA THR A 503 -18.91 29.73 -3.18
C THR A 503 -19.79 30.45 -2.17
N LEU A 504 -19.33 31.56 -1.59
CA LEU A 504 -20.00 32.25 -0.48
C LEU A 504 -21.04 33.26 -0.96
N HIS A 505 -22.02 33.54 -0.11
CA HIS A 505 -22.98 34.62 -0.34
C HIS A 505 -22.31 35.98 -0.12
N LYS A 506 -22.49 36.91 -1.06
CA LYS A 506 -21.91 38.27 -1.03
C LYS A 506 -20.41 38.26 -0.71
N GLU A 507 -19.66 37.33 -1.30
CA GLU A 507 -18.24 37.09 -0.99
C GLU A 507 -17.36 38.33 -1.14
N ASP A 508 -17.67 39.20 -2.10
CA ASP A 508 -16.91 40.44 -2.35
C ASP A 508 -16.97 41.44 -1.18
N SER A 509 -17.96 41.31 -0.29
CA SER A 509 -18.11 42.11 0.92
C SER A 509 -17.39 41.53 2.15
N LEU A 510 -16.88 40.31 2.05
CA LEU A 510 -16.17 39.64 3.14
C LEU A 510 -14.68 40.02 3.15
N PRO A 511 -14.03 40.13 4.31
CA PRO A 511 -12.59 40.31 4.37
C PRO A 511 -11.84 39.09 3.84
N ARG A 512 -10.55 39.28 3.54
CA ARG A 512 -9.66 38.22 3.04
C ARG A 512 -9.61 36.99 3.94
N ASP A 513 -9.69 37.18 5.27
CA ASP A 513 -9.87 36.10 6.24
C ASP A 513 -11.25 36.22 6.90
N TRP A 514 -12.24 35.55 6.32
CA TRP A 514 -13.60 35.48 6.85
C TRP A 514 -13.82 34.30 7.81
N THR A 515 -12.80 33.48 8.08
CA THR A 515 -12.95 32.25 8.89
C THR A 515 -13.31 32.50 10.36
N THR A 516 -13.17 33.74 10.83
CA THR A 516 -13.53 34.18 12.18
C THR A 516 -14.85 34.95 12.24
N ILE A 517 -15.50 35.18 11.09
CA ILE A 517 -16.77 35.92 11.02
C ILE A 517 -17.94 34.97 11.26
N HIS A 518 -18.90 35.42 12.07
CA HIS A 518 -20.16 34.72 12.28
C HIS A 518 -21.13 34.99 11.14
N GLY A 519 -21.92 33.98 10.77
CA GLY A 519 -22.99 34.15 9.76
C GLY A 519 -22.53 34.12 8.31
N VAL A 520 -21.32 33.61 8.02
CA VAL A 520 -20.89 33.35 6.64
C VAL A 520 -21.68 32.16 6.08
N LEU A 521 -22.38 32.36 4.97
CA LEU A 521 -23.23 31.36 4.32
C LEU A 521 -22.77 31.07 2.89
N VAL A 522 -23.06 29.87 2.40
CA VAL A 522 -22.89 29.54 0.97
C VAL A 522 -23.91 30.29 0.12
N GLY A 523 -23.49 30.72 -1.07
CA GLY A 523 -24.23 31.61 -1.95
C GLY A 523 -25.30 30.93 -2.81
N ILE A 524 -25.83 29.77 -2.40
CA ILE A 524 -27.00 29.15 -3.02
C ILE A 524 -28.22 29.70 -2.30
N THR A 525 -28.77 30.79 -2.82
CA THR A 525 -30.09 31.26 -2.43
C THR A 525 -31.11 30.45 -3.20
N GLY A 526 -32.01 29.75 -2.51
CA GLY A 526 -33.25 29.35 -3.16
C GLY A 526 -33.97 30.59 -3.64
N GLU A 527 -34.59 30.52 -4.81
CA GLU A 527 -35.16 31.66 -5.54
C GLU A 527 -36.25 32.46 -4.79
N ASN A 528 -36.49 32.26 -3.48
CA ASN A 528 -37.61 32.92 -2.78
C ASN A 528 -37.37 33.33 -1.31
N ASN A 529 -36.13 33.40 -0.80
CA ASN A 529 -35.93 33.96 0.55
C ASN A 529 -35.11 35.25 0.52
N GLU A 530 -35.77 36.34 0.10
CA GLU A 530 -35.48 37.67 0.64
C GLU A 530 -35.82 37.62 2.14
N GLY A 531 -34.81 37.34 2.96
CA GLY A 531 -34.95 37.42 4.41
C GLY A 531 -35.21 38.86 4.82
N VAL A 532 -36.41 39.11 5.34
CA VAL A 532 -36.70 40.23 6.25
C VAL A 532 -35.73 40.12 7.43
N GLY A 533 -35.06 41.23 7.73
CA GLY A 533 -33.99 41.33 8.72
C GLY A 533 -34.41 41.28 10.18
#